data_AF-A0A5R2MTF1-F1
#
_entry.id   AF-A0A5R2MTF1-F1
#
_cell.length_a   1.000
_cell.length_b   1.000
_cell.length_c   1.000
_cell.angle_alpha   90.00
_cell.angle_beta   90.00
_cell.angle_gamma   90.00
#
_symmetry.space_group_name_H-M   'P 1'
#
loop_
_entity.id
_entity.type
_entity.pdbx_description
1 polymer ?
#
loop_
_entity_poly.entity_id
_entity_poly.type
_entity_poly.pdbx_seq_one_letter_code
_entity_poly.pdbx_strand_id
1 'polypeptide(L)'
;VDPADDMNTNAANALLKNLEEPPARTLFILIVHAPGSLLPTIRSRCQMVRLTPLAPDELMGVLEGTEPPPPVDPAARAALAERAGGSARNAILLTQYGG
;
A
#
# COMPACT_ATOMS: atom_id res chain seq x y z
N VAL A 1 -3.42 4.86 -11.27
CA VAL A 1 -2.42 4.18 -12.12
C VAL A 1 -1.66 3.21 -11.23
N ASP A 2 -1.62 1.93 -11.59
CA ASP A 2 -1.06 0.86 -10.76
C ASP A 2 -0.59 -0.33 -11.62
N PRO A 3 0.66 -0.81 -11.50
CA PRO A 3 1.81 -0.13 -10.89
C PRO A 3 2.35 0.97 -11.82
N ALA A 4 2.63 2.14 -11.27
CA ALA A 4 3.19 3.27 -12.02
C ALA A 4 4.66 3.04 -12.43
N ASP A 5 5.38 2.17 -11.73
CA ASP A 5 6.77 1.81 -12.01
C ASP A 5 6.96 0.84 -13.19
N ASP A 6 5.88 0.25 -13.71
CA ASP A 6 5.92 -0.59 -14.93
C ASP A 6 5.74 0.23 -16.22
N MET A 7 5.53 1.54 -16.11
CA MET A 7 5.39 2.40 -17.29
C MET A 7 6.69 2.45 -18.09
N ASN A 8 6.61 2.17 -19.38
CA ASN A 8 7.68 2.51 -20.31
C ASN A 8 7.84 4.04 -20.44
N THR A 9 8.94 4.48 -21.03
CA THR A 9 9.28 5.90 -21.20
C THR A 9 8.20 6.70 -21.92
N ASN A 10 7.55 6.13 -22.93
CA ASN A 10 6.51 6.81 -23.70
C ASN A 10 5.26 7.05 -22.85
N ALA A 11 4.82 6.04 -22.09
CA ALA A 11 3.71 6.15 -21.16
C ALA A 11 4.00 7.16 -20.04
N ALA A 12 5.19 7.12 -19.46
CA ALA A 12 5.62 8.04 -18.41
C ALA A 12 5.62 9.52 -18.89
N ASN A 13 6.14 9.78 -20.10
CA ASN A 13 6.14 11.12 -20.68
C ASN A 13 4.74 11.61 -21.07
N ALA A 14 3.85 10.72 -21.51
CA ALA A 14 2.46 11.07 -21.78
C ALA A 14 1.72 11.46 -20.50
N LEU A 15 1.96 10.74 -19.40
CA LEU A 15 1.41 11.09 -18.09
C LEU A 15 1.96 12.42 -17.59
N LEU A 16 3.26 12.70 -17.80
CA LEU A 16 3.90 13.93 -17.32
C LEU A 16 3.20 15.19 -17.80
N LYS A 17 2.75 15.23 -19.06
CA LYS A 17 1.97 16.36 -19.62
C LYS A 17 0.71 16.65 -18.80
N ASN A 18 0.00 15.60 -18.40
CA ASN A 18 -1.22 15.72 -17.60
C ASN A 18 -0.93 16.05 -16.13
N LEU A 19 0.25 15.70 -15.60
CA LEU A 19 0.66 16.09 -14.25
C LEU A 19 1.11 17.56 -14.20
N GLU A 20 1.64 18.09 -15.30
CA GLU A 20 2.05 19.50 -15.43
C GLU A 20 0.86 20.45 -15.55
N GLU A 21 -0.12 20.09 -16.38
CA GLU A 21 -1.34 20.87 -16.61
C GLU A 21 -2.56 19.98 -16.37
N PRO A 22 -2.92 19.71 -15.10
CA PRO A 22 -3.99 18.79 -14.78
C PRO A 22 -5.34 19.32 -15.27
N PRO A 23 -6.18 18.48 -15.90
CA PRO A 23 -7.52 18.88 -16.25
C PRO A 23 -8.33 19.29 -15.01
N ALA A 24 -9.25 20.25 -15.18
CA ALA A 24 -10.09 20.71 -14.09
C ALA A 24 -10.79 19.54 -13.38
N ARG A 25 -10.79 19.56 -12.03
CA ARG A 25 -11.41 18.53 -11.17
C ARG A 25 -10.80 17.13 -11.30
N THR A 26 -9.49 17.04 -11.55
CA THR A 26 -8.78 15.74 -11.62
C THR A 26 -7.89 15.53 -10.39
N LEU A 27 -7.93 14.32 -9.84
CA LEU A 27 -6.97 13.84 -8.84
C LEU A 27 -6.25 12.61 -9.40
N PHE A 28 -4.93 12.68 -9.46
CA PHE A 28 -4.09 11.55 -9.86
C PHE A 28 -3.63 10.78 -8.61
N ILE A 29 -3.90 9.48 -8.61
CA ILE A 29 -3.36 8.54 -7.62
C ILE A 29 -2.48 7.53 -8.36
N LEU A 30 -1.20 7.52 -7.99
CA LEU A 30 -0.19 6.62 -8.53
C LEU A 30 0.22 5.65 -7.43
N ILE A 31 0.10 4.35 -7.70
CA ILE A 31 0.58 3.27 -6.84
C ILE A 31 1.92 2.82 -7.39
N VAL A 32 2.93 2.70 -6.52
CA VAL A 32 4.30 2.39 -6.90
C VAL A 32 4.95 1.49 -5.86
N HIS A 33 5.64 0.43 -6.32
CA HIS A 33 6.36 -0.49 -5.44
C HIS A 33 7.81 -0.02 -5.24
N ALA A 34 8.44 0.46 -6.31
CA ALA A 34 9.80 1.00 -6.31
C ALA A 34 9.82 2.48 -6.72
N PRO A 35 9.69 3.44 -5.78
CA PRO A 35 9.69 4.87 -6.10
C PRO A 35 10.93 5.36 -6.86
N GLY A 36 12.07 4.68 -6.71
CA GLY A 36 13.31 4.98 -7.43
C GLY A 36 13.24 4.70 -8.93
N SER A 37 12.33 3.85 -9.38
CA SER A 37 12.11 3.52 -10.79
C SER A 37 11.32 4.59 -11.54
N LEU A 38 10.62 5.48 -10.83
CA LEU A 38 9.89 6.58 -11.45
C LEU A 38 10.84 7.68 -11.93
N LEU A 39 10.51 8.28 -13.08
CA LEU A 39 11.22 9.45 -13.57
C LEU A 39 11.24 10.57 -12.51
N PRO A 40 12.39 11.24 -12.28
CA PRO A 40 12.47 12.34 -11.32
C PRO A 40 11.44 13.45 -11.57
N THR A 41 11.05 13.67 -12.82
CA THR A 41 10.07 14.68 -13.25
C THR A 41 8.63 14.36 -12.83
N ILE A 42 8.27 13.08 -12.73
CA ILE A 42 7.00 12.64 -12.16
C ILE A 42 7.05 12.82 -10.64
N ARG A 43 8.15 12.36 -10.00
CA ARG A 43 8.33 12.48 -8.55
C ARG A 43 8.27 13.91 -8.04
N SER A 44 8.80 14.88 -8.79
CA SER A 44 8.79 16.29 -8.37
C SER A 44 7.40 16.94 -8.44
N ARG A 45 6.43 16.29 -9.09
CA ARG A 45 5.05 16.79 -9.29
C ARG A 45 4.01 16.04 -8.49
N CYS A 46 4.41 14.99 -7.77
CA CYS A 46 3.53 14.19 -6.93
C CYS A 46 3.92 14.36 -5.46
N GLN A 47 2.92 14.43 -4.58
CA GLN A 47 3.14 14.28 -3.16
C GLN A 47 3.36 12.78 -2.84
N MET A 48 4.46 12.47 -2.16
CA MET A 48 4.74 11.10 -1.74
C MET A 48 4.03 10.79 -0.43
N VAL A 49 3.08 9.86 -0.48
CA VAL A 49 2.46 9.25 0.70
C VAL A 49 3.07 7.87 0.87
N ARG A 50 3.80 7.66 1.96
CA ARG A 50 4.40 6.37 2.27
C ARG A 50 3.42 5.54 3.10
N LEU A 51 3.05 4.37 2.59
CA LEU A 51 2.33 3.37 3.36
C LEU A 51 3.36 2.50 4.07
N THR A 52 3.51 2.72 5.37
CA THR A 52 4.40 1.90 6.22
C THR A 52 3.65 0.69 6.77
N PRO A 53 4.35 -0.39 7.14
CA PRO A 53 3.74 -1.51 7.85
C PRO A 53 2.97 -1.02 9.10
N LEU A 54 1.83 -1.63 9.36
CA LEU A 54 1.02 -1.33 10.54
C LEU A 54 1.72 -1.80 11.81
N ALA A 55 1.56 -1.04 12.90
CA ALA A 55 1.94 -1.51 14.22
C ALA A 55 1.06 -2.71 14.64
N PRO A 56 1.53 -3.58 15.56
CA PRO A 56 0.76 -4.73 16.01
C PRO A 56 -0.66 -4.39 16.47
N ASP A 57 -0.84 -3.32 17.24
CA ASP A 57 -2.15 -2.92 17.76
C ASP A 57 -3.09 -2.42 16.65
N GLU A 58 -2.57 -1.66 15.69
CA GLU A 58 -3.33 -1.21 14.52
C GLU A 58 -3.77 -2.40 13.66
N LEU A 59 -2.87 -3.37 13.48
CA LEU A 59 -3.15 -4.59 12.74
C LEU A 59 -4.26 -5.39 13.42
N MET A 60 -4.25 -5.50 14.75
CA MET A 60 -5.34 -6.16 15.48
C MET A 60 -6.65 -5.39 15.34
N GLY A 61 -6.63 -4.06 15.42
CA GLY A 61 -7.81 -3.22 15.19
C GLY A 61 -8.42 -3.42 13.80
N VAL A 62 -7.59 -3.62 12.76
CA VAL A 62 -8.08 -3.99 11.42
C VAL A 62 -8.80 -5.33 11.44
N LEU A 63 -8.26 -6.33 12.15
CA LEU A 63 -8.83 -7.67 12.20
C LEU A 63 -10.15 -7.73 12.99
N GLU A 64 -10.41 -6.81 13.92
CA GLU A 64 -11.67 -6.77 14.67
C GLU A 64 -12.91 -6.68 13.76
N GLY A 65 -12.77 -6.08 12.58
CA GLY A 65 -13.82 -6.01 11.56
C GLY A 65 -13.87 -7.20 10.60
N THR A 66 -13.09 -8.26 10.83
CA THR A 66 -12.95 -9.41 9.93
C THR A 66 -13.48 -10.70 10.55
N GLU A 67 -13.85 -11.66 9.70
CA GLU A 67 -14.21 -13.01 10.10
C GLU A 67 -13.19 -14.03 9.54
N PRO A 68 -12.59 -14.88 10.39
CA PRO A 68 -12.73 -14.92 11.85
C PRO A 68 -12.03 -13.73 12.54
N PRO A 69 -12.46 -13.35 13.77
CA PRO A 69 -11.85 -12.26 14.53
C PRO A 69 -10.40 -12.60 14.93
N PRO A 70 -9.61 -11.61 15.37
CA PRO A 70 -8.26 -11.86 15.84
C PRO A 70 -8.27 -12.78 17.07
N PRO A 71 -7.20 -13.56 17.29
CA PRO A 71 -7.08 -14.37 18.49
C PRO A 71 -7.26 -13.55 19.77
N VAL A 72 -7.90 -14.15 20.78
CA VAL A 72 -8.04 -13.54 22.11
C VAL A 72 -6.77 -13.74 22.93
N ASP A 73 -6.08 -14.87 22.72
CA ASP A 73 -4.85 -15.20 23.43
C ASP A 73 -3.71 -14.22 23.04
N PRO A 74 -3.05 -13.56 24.03
CA PRO A 74 -1.97 -12.62 23.76
C PRO A 74 -0.79 -13.23 23.01
N ALA A 75 -0.41 -14.48 23.29
CA ALA A 75 0.70 -15.13 22.62
C ALA A 75 0.38 -15.40 21.13
N ALA A 76 -0.84 -15.85 20.84
CA ALA A 76 -1.33 -16.02 19.47
C ALA A 76 -1.38 -14.68 18.70
N ARG A 77 -1.81 -13.58 19.34
CA ARG A 77 -1.80 -12.24 18.71
C ARG A 77 -0.38 -11.78 18.35
N ALA A 78 0.57 -11.96 19.27
CA ALA A 78 1.96 -11.60 19.04
C ALA A 78 2.56 -12.39 17.86
N ALA A 79 2.36 -13.72 17.84
CA ALA A 79 2.83 -14.58 16.76
C ALA A 79 2.19 -14.22 15.41
N LEU A 80 0.89 -13.90 15.40
CA LEU A 80 0.19 -13.45 14.20
C LEU A 80 0.76 -12.12 13.67
N ALA A 81 0.95 -11.13 14.56
CA ALA A 81 1.48 -9.82 14.19
C ALA A 81 2.91 -9.92 13.63
N GLU A 82 3.76 -10.74 14.25
CA GLU A 82 5.12 -11.01 13.79
C GLU A 82 5.10 -11.63 12.38
N ARG A 83 4.33 -12.70 12.17
CA ARG A 83 4.22 -13.39 10.86
C ARG A 83 3.62 -12.50 9.78
N ALA A 84 2.65 -11.66 10.14
CA ALA A 84 2.03 -10.74 9.21
C ALA A 84 2.95 -9.59 8.78
N GLY A 85 3.95 -9.24 9.60
CA GLY A 85 4.91 -8.17 9.30
C GLY A 85 4.25 -6.82 9.03
N GLY A 86 3.16 -6.51 9.76
CA GLY A 86 2.37 -5.28 9.58
C GLY A 86 1.51 -5.23 8.31
N SER A 87 1.44 -6.31 7.53
CA SER A 87 0.56 -6.42 6.36
C SER A 87 -0.84 -6.87 6.77
N ALA A 88 -1.83 -6.00 6.61
CA ALA A 88 -3.24 -6.33 6.85
C ALA A 88 -3.69 -7.55 6.04
N ARG A 89 -3.32 -7.63 4.75
CA ARG A 89 -3.64 -8.77 3.89
C ARG A 89 -3.09 -10.08 4.46
N ASN A 90 -1.80 -10.09 4.85
CA ASN A 90 -1.19 -11.31 5.37
C ASN A 90 -1.81 -11.71 6.71
N ALA A 91 -2.12 -10.74 7.58
CA ALA A 91 -2.79 -11.01 8.83
C ALA A 91 -4.16 -11.67 8.61
N ILE A 92 -4.99 -11.15 7.70
CA ILE A 92 -6.29 -11.74 7.36
C ILE A 92 -6.13 -13.16 6.83
N LEU A 93 -5.18 -13.39 5.91
CA LEU A 93 -4.96 -14.73 5.34
C LEU A 93 -4.50 -15.73 6.40
N LEU A 94 -3.58 -15.34 7.28
CA LEU A 94 -3.10 -16.17 8.38
C LEU A 94 -4.23 -16.50 9.37
N THR A 95 -5.11 -15.54 9.63
CA THR A 95 -6.29 -15.74 10.49
C THR A 95 -7.33 -16.66 9.87
N GLN A 96 -7.56 -16.56 8.56
CA GLN A 96 -8.59 -17.35 7.85
C GLN A 96 -8.19 -18.78 7.54
N TYR A 97 -6.96 -18.98 7.08
CA TYR A 97 -6.53 -20.28 6.53
C TYR A 97 -5.50 -20.99 7.41
N GLY A 98 -5.03 -20.34 8.48
CA GLY A 98 -3.76 -20.71 9.08
C GLY A 98 -2.62 -20.48 8.09
N GLY A 99 -1.39 -20.56 8.58
CA GLY A 99 -0.22 -20.62 7.70
C GLY A 99 0.78 -21.60 8.23
#